data_AF-A0A7C5XAM0-F1
#
_entry.id   AF-A0A7C5XAM0-F1
#
_cell.length_a   1.000
_cell.length_b   1.000
_cell.length_c   1.000
_cell.angle_alpha   90.00
_cell.angle_beta   90.00
_cell.angle_gamma   90.00
#
_symmetry.space_group_name_H-M   'P 1'
#
loop_
_entity.id
_entity.type
_entity.pdbx_description
1 polymer ?
#
loop_
_entity_poly.entity_id
_entity_poly.type
_entity_poly.pdbx_seq_one_letter_code
_entity_poly.pdbx_strand_id
1 'polypeptide(L)'
;MSENKLLNFIRRQIAVENEIVDSLNEALKSIGNPSVRGVLKGISLDSLKHAEMYDAALKLLTTTQQALSQEHLNKQRSLVEKHIRMEAELIKKISDILPTVENDKVRLLLNAILADEKRHHQLLKEVLEIIVRVETITEEDWWDILWKNVPFHGALGG
;
A
#
# COMPACT_ATOMS: atom_id res chain seq x y z
N MET A 1 22.72 15.22 -3.82
CA MET A 1 21.75 16.14 -3.18
C MET A 1 22.15 16.26 -1.71
N SER A 2 22.09 17.42 -1.05
CA SER A 2 22.41 17.46 0.39
C SER A 2 21.30 16.76 1.19
N GLU A 3 21.67 16.11 2.29
CA GLU A 3 20.75 15.38 3.18
C GLU A 3 19.56 16.27 3.59
N ASN A 4 19.83 17.52 3.98
CA ASN A 4 18.80 18.50 4.33
C ASN A 4 17.84 18.83 3.15
N LYS A 5 18.36 18.87 1.90
CA LYS A 5 17.52 19.08 0.72
C LYS A 5 16.61 17.88 0.43
N LEU A 6 17.09 16.65 0.69
CA LEU A 6 16.29 15.42 0.56
C LEU A 6 15.18 15.36 1.61
N LEU A 7 15.50 15.59 2.88
CA LEU A 7 14.50 15.56 3.96
C LEU A 7 13.41 16.61 3.75
N ASN A 8 13.79 17.82 3.31
CA ASN A 8 12.81 18.87 3.00
C ASN A 8 11.95 18.54 1.78
N PHE A 9 12.53 17.87 0.77
CA PHE A 9 11.75 17.36 -0.36
C PHE A 9 10.70 16.35 0.10
N ILE A 10 11.09 15.35 0.90
CA ILE A 10 10.17 14.31 1.41
C ILE A 10 9.05 14.93 2.23
N ARG A 11 9.37 15.83 3.18
CA ARG A 11 8.36 16.55 3.98
C ARG A 11 7.37 17.32 3.11
N ARG A 12 7.86 17.92 2.02
CA ARG A 12 6.99 18.64 1.09
C ARG A 12 6.08 17.69 0.32
N GLN A 13 6.57 16.51 -0.08
CA GLN A 13 5.71 15.52 -0.73
C GLN A 13 4.59 15.04 0.19
N ILE A 14 4.87 14.79 1.48
CA ILE A 14 3.83 14.46 2.47
C ILE A 14 2.74 15.55 2.50
N ALA A 15 3.13 16.82 2.52
CA ALA A 15 2.17 17.93 2.54
C ALA A 15 1.33 17.99 1.26
N VAL A 16 1.95 17.81 0.08
CA VAL A 16 1.25 17.82 -1.21
C VAL A 16 0.27 16.66 -1.32
N GLU A 17 0.67 15.45 -0.94
CA GLU A 17 -0.20 14.27 -0.99
C GLU A 17 -1.41 14.43 -0.06
N ASN A 18 -1.22 14.99 1.15
CA ASN A 18 -2.32 15.30 2.06
C ASN A 18 -3.27 16.38 1.51
N GLU A 19 -2.74 17.43 0.86
CA GLU A 19 -3.56 18.44 0.20
C GLU A 19 -4.43 17.84 -0.92
N ILE A 20 -3.89 16.88 -1.68
CA ILE A 20 -4.63 16.13 -2.70
C ILE A 20 -5.75 15.30 -2.04
N VAL A 21 -5.45 14.60 -0.94
CA VAL A 21 -6.44 13.82 -0.18
C VAL A 21 -7.59 14.69 0.29
N ASP A 22 -7.30 15.84 0.88
CA ASP A 22 -8.31 16.79 1.39
C ASP A 22 -9.16 17.35 0.25
N SER A 23 -8.52 17.83 -0.82
CA SER A 23 -9.19 18.38 -2.00
C SER A 23 -10.17 17.36 -2.62
N LEU A 24 -9.72 16.10 -2.80
CA LEU A 24 -10.54 15.05 -3.36
C LEU A 24 -11.69 14.66 -2.40
N ASN A 25 -11.42 14.54 -1.10
CA ASN A 25 -12.48 14.21 -0.13
C ASN A 25 -13.57 15.29 -0.06
N GLU A 26 -13.21 16.57 -0.17
CA GLU A 26 -14.18 17.67 -0.27
C GLU A 26 -14.98 17.60 -1.59
N ALA A 27 -14.30 17.44 -2.73
CA ALA A 27 -14.95 17.34 -4.04
C ALA A 27 -15.93 16.15 -4.09
N LEU A 28 -15.60 15.03 -3.45
CA LEU A 28 -16.47 13.86 -3.38
C LEU A 28 -17.81 14.13 -2.69
N LYS A 29 -17.95 15.16 -1.85
CA LYS A 29 -19.24 15.44 -1.17
C LYS A 29 -20.36 15.81 -2.15
N SER A 30 -20.03 16.39 -3.30
CA SER A 30 -21.00 16.88 -4.29
C SER A 30 -21.08 16.02 -5.56
N ILE A 31 -20.18 15.04 -5.74
CA ILE A 31 -20.16 14.18 -6.93
C ILE A 31 -21.22 13.08 -6.81
N GLY A 32 -22.27 13.20 -7.63
CA GLY A 32 -23.35 12.22 -7.72
C GLY A 32 -23.07 11.04 -8.66
N ASN A 33 -22.15 11.17 -9.63
CA ASN A 33 -21.84 10.08 -10.56
C ASN A 33 -20.99 8.99 -9.89
N PRO A 34 -21.47 7.73 -9.76
CA PRO A 34 -20.77 6.68 -9.03
C PRO A 34 -19.42 6.29 -9.64
N SER A 35 -19.28 6.32 -10.96
CA SER A 35 -18.03 5.97 -11.64
C SER A 35 -16.96 7.02 -11.42
N VAL A 36 -17.31 8.31 -11.58
CA VAL A 36 -16.39 9.42 -11.28
C VAL A 36 -16.00 9.42 -9.81
N ARG A 37 -16.97 9.20 -8.91
CA ARG A 37 -16.74 9.06 -7.47
C ARG A 37 -15.76 7.93 -7.16
N GLY A 38 -15.92 6.76 -7.78
CA GLY A 38 -15.04 5.61 -7.58
C GLY A 38 -13.59 5.91 -7.97
N VAL A 39 -13.38 6.50 -9.16
CA VAL A 39 -12.04 6.85 -9.64
C VAL A 39 -11.37 7.88 -8.73
N LEU A 40 -12.06 8.98 -8.40
CA LEU A 40 -11.48 10.03 -7.55
C LEU A 40 -11.23 9.54 -6.13
N LYS A 41 -12.07 8.63 -5.60
CA LYS A 41 -11.81 8.03 -4.30
C LYS A 41 -10.59 7.11 -4.34
N GLY A 42 -10.39 6.35 -5.42
CA GLY A 42 -9.18 5.56 -5.64
C GLY A 42 -7.92 6.43 -5.61
N ILE A 43 -7.91 7.54 -6.36
CA ILE A 43 -6.76 8.48 -6.39
C ILE A 43 -6.48 9.06 -4.99
N SER A 44 -7.53 9.39 -4.22
CA SER A 44 -7.39 9.86 -2.83
C SER A 44 -6.75 8.79 -1.93
N LEU A 45 -7.13 7.52 -2.09
CA LEU A 45 -6.53 6.43 -1.33
C LEU A 45 -5.07 6.19 -1.72
N ASP A 46 -4.72 6.32 -3.00
CA ASP A 46 -3.33 6.25 -3.46
C ASP A 46 -2.47 7.40 -2.93
N SER A 47 -3.02 8.62 -2.93
CA SER A 47 -2.31 9.79 -2.38
C SER A 47 -2.06 9.61 -0.88
N LEU A 48 -3.03 9.09 -0.12
CA LEU A 48 -2.85 8.73 1.29
C LEU A 48 -1.77 7.67 1.46
N LYS A 49 -1.76 6.62 0.63
CA LYS A 49 -0.71 5.59 0.63
C LYS A 49 0.67 6.23 0.42
N HIS A 50 0.82 7.14 -0.54
CA HIS A 50 2.09 7.82 -0.78
C HIS A 50 2.55 8.67 0.41
N ALA A 51 1.64 9.42 1.04
CA ALA A 51 1.95 10.21 2.22
C ALA A 51 2.51 9.34 3.36
N GLU A 52 1.86 8.19 3.64
CA GLU A 52 2.32 7.22 4.65
C GLU A 52 3.70 6.62 4.31
N MET A 53 3.96 6.36 3.02
CA MET A 53 5.25 5.85 2.57
C MET A 53 6.37 6.89 2.71
N TYR A 54 6.11 8.15 2.35
CA TYR A 54 7.06 9.24 2.55
C TYR A 54 7.35 9.48 4.03
N ASP A 55 6.33 9.39 4.89
CA ASP A 55 6.49 9.52 6.34
C ASP A 55 7.31 8.37 6.92
N ALA A 56 7.06 7.13 6.49
CA ALA A 56 7.85 5.98 6.90
C ALA A 56 9.33 6.10 6.47
N ALA A 57 9.58 6.52 5.23
CA ALA A 57 10.94 6.79 4.74
C ALA A 57 11.62 7.92 5.54
N LEU A 58 10.88 9.00 5.86
CA LEU A 58 11.39 10.09 6.67
C LEU A 58 11.80 9.61 8.07
N LYS A 59 10.99 8.76 8.71
CA LYS A 59 11.30 8.16 10.01
C LYS A 59 12.55 7.28 9.95
N LEU A 60 12.68 6.41 8.96
CA LEU A 60 13.89 5.60 8.77
C LEU A 60 15.15 6.46 8.59
N LEU A 61 15.05 7.59 7.87
CA LEU A 61 16.19 8.48 7.66
C LEU A 61 16.56 9.33 8.88
N THR A 62 15.67 9.51 9.84
CA THR A 62 15.84 10.52 10.90
C THR A 62 15.80 9.99 12.33
N THR A 63 15.34 8.74 12.53
CA THR A 63 15.19 8.14 13.85
C THR A 63 15.82 6.76 13.90
N THR A 64 16.57 6.47 14.97
CA THR A 64 16.94 5.10 15.32
C THR A 64 15.70 4.36 15.82
N GLN A 65 15.37 3.22 15.20
CA GLN A 65 14.21 2.42 15.61
C GLN A 65 14.40 1.84 17.02
N GLN A 66 13.39 1.96 17.87
CA GLN A 66 13.37 1.29 19.17
C GLN A 66 13.05 -0.19 18.99
N ALA A 67 13.71 -1.03 19.78
CA ALA A 67 13.37 -2.45 19.85
C ALA A 67 11.92 -2.62 20.32
N LEU A 68 11.13 -3.42 19.57
CA LEU A 68 9.75 -3.72 19.92
C LEU A 68 9.69 -4.76 21.04
N SER A 69 8.69 -4.63 21.93
CA SER A 69 8.40 -5.69 22.90
C SER A 69 7.83 -6.94 22.20
N GLN A 70 8.04 -8.11 22.80
CA GLN A 70 7.49 -9.37 22.27
C GLN A 70 5.96 -9.33 22.09
N GLU A 71 5.26 -8.61 22.98
CA GLU A 71 3.81 -8.44 22.88
C GLU A 71 3.41 -7.66 21.61
N HIS A 72 4.12 -6.57 21.29
CA HIS A 72 3.86 -5.79 20.09
C HIS A 72 4.17 -6.59 18.82
N LEU A 73 5.26 -7.37 18.82
CA LEU A 73 5.62 -8.25 17.72
C LEU A 73 4.55 -9.32 17.46
N ASN A 74 4.04 -9.94 18.52
CA ASN A 74 2.97 -10.92 18.41
C ASN A 74 1.67 -10.30 17.85
N LYS A 75 1.34 -9.07 18.26
CA LYS A 75 0.20 -8.32 17.72
C LYS A 75 0.35 -8.03 16.22
N GLN A 76 1.52 -7.54 15.81
CA GLN A 76 1.81 -7.28 14.39
C GLN A 76 1.75 -8.56 13.56
N ARG A 77 2.38 -9.65 14.04
CA ARG A 77 2.33 -10.97 13.41
C ARG A 77 0.91 -11.46 13.21
N SER A 78 0.09 -11.45 14.26
CA SER A 78 -1.30 -11.91 14.20
C SER A 78 -2.14 -11.10 13.21
N LEU A 79 -1.93 -9.78 13.15
CA LEU A 79 -2.57 -8.90 12.19
C LEU A 79 -2.18 -9.27 10.74
N VAL A 80 -0.89 -9.39 10.46
CA VAL A 80 -0.41 -9.73 9.11
C VAL A 80 -0.89 -11.12 8.69
N GLU A 81 -0.79 -12.13 9.55
CA GLU A 81 -1.31 -13.48 9.27
C GLU A 81 -2.82 -13.49 9.00
N LYS A 82 -3.60 -12.67 9.72
CA LYS A 82 -5.04 -12.51 9.45
C LYS A 82 -5.27 -11.97 8.04
N HIS A 83 -4.56 -10.92 7.65
CA HIS A 83 -4.71 -10.33 6.32
C HIS A 83 -4.24 -11.28 5.19
N ILE A 84 -3.15 -12.04 5.39
CA ILE A 84 -2.73 -13.09 4.43
C ILE A 84 -3.87 -14.07 4.15
N ARG A 85 -4.61 -14.51 5.19
CA ARG A 85 -5.77 -15.40 5.03
C ARG A 85 -6.91 -14.72 4.29
N MET A 86 -7.22 -13.47 4.63
CA MET A 86 -8.26 -12.69 3.95
C MET A 86 -7.96 -12.53 2.46
N GLU A 87 -6.73 -12.18 2.10
CA GLU A 87 -6.32 -12.06 0.69
C GLU A 87 -6.40 -13.40 -0.05
N ALA A 88 -5.95 -14.50 0.58
CA ALA A 88 -6.04 -15.82 -0.03
C ALA A 88 -7.50 -16.23 -0.34
N GLU A 89 -8.41 -15.95 0.59
CA GLU A 89 -9.84 -16.20 0.39
C GLU A 89 -10.42 -15.35 -0.74
N LEU A 90 -10.05 -14.07 -0.81
CA LEU A 90 -10.51 -13.15 -1.85
C LEU A 90 -10.00 -13.57 -3.24
N ILE A 91 -8.70 -13.86 -3.35
CA ILE A 91 -8.06 -14.39 -4.56
C ILE A 91 -8.81 -15.63 -5.07
N LYS A 92 -9.13 -16.56 -4.17
CA LYS A 92 -9.88 -17.78 -4.52
C LYS A 92 -11.27 -17.43 -5.04
N LYS A 93 -12.05 -16.64 -4.30
CA LYS A 93 -13.42 -16.25 -4.68
C LYS A 93 -13.46 -15.55 -6.04
N ILE A 94 -12.52 -14.64 -6.31
CA ILE A 94 -12.44 -13.96 -7.60
C ILE A 94 -12.05 -14.95 -8.70
N SER A 95 -11.06 -15.82 -8.45
CA SER A 95 -10.62 -16.82 -9.43
C SER A 95 -11.72 -17.81 -9.80
N ASP A 96 -12.58 -18.19 -8.84
CA ASP A 96 -13.68 -19.13 -9.06
C ASP A 96 -14.82 -18.51 -9.89
N ILE A 97 -15.14 -17.22 -9.68
CA ILE A 97 -16.23 -16.54 -10.41
C ILE A 97 -15.79 -16.00 -11.78
N LEU A 98 -14.51 -15.65 -11.95
CA LEU A 98 -14.00 -14.99 -13.16
C LEU A 98 -14.37 -15.72 -14.48
N PRO A 99 -14.32 -17.06 -14.58
CA PRO A 99 -14.68 -17.78 -15.80
C PRO A 99 -16.16 -17.67 -16.17
N THR A 100 -17.04 -17.38 -15.21
CA THR A 100 -18.50 -17.31 -15.44
C THR A 100 -18.96 -15.87 -15.73
N VAL A 101 -18.07 -14.89 -15.70
CA VAL A 101 -18.42 -13.49 -15.94
C VAL A 101 -18.49 -13.24 -17.44
N GLU A 102 -19.69 -13.01 -17.97
CA GLU A 102 -19.91 -12.71 -19.39
C GLU A 102 -19.53 -11.26 -19.76
N ASN A 103 -19.74 -10.31 -18.85
CA ASN A 103 -19.46 -8.90 -19.12
C ASN A 103 -17.95 -8.60 -19.17
N ASP A 104 -17.42 -8.26 -20.35
CA ASP A 104 -15.99 -8.03 -20.55
C ASP A 104 -15.43 -6.92 -19.67
N LYS A 105 -16.18 -5.84 -19.41
CA LYS A 105 -15.71 -4.73 -18.54
C LYS A 105 -15.60 -5.18 -17.09
N VAL A 106 -16.55 -5.96 -16.61
CA VAL A 106 -16.51 -6.56 -15.26
C VAL A 106 -15.37 -7.58 -15.18
N ARG A 107 -15.13 -8.36 -16.25
CA ARG A 107 -14.01 -9.30 -16.30
C ARG A 107 -12.66 -8.58 -16.24
N LEU A 108 -12.50 -7.45 -16.94
CA LEU A 108 -11.29 -6.62 -16.86
C LEU A 108 -11.09 -6.05 -15.46
N LEU A 109 -12.15 -5.53 -14.84
CA LEU A 109 -12.11 -5.03 -13.46
C LEU A 109 -11.66 -6.12 -12.46
N LEU A 110 -12.28 -7.30 -12.52
CA LEU A 110 -11.95 -8.40 -11.62
C LEU A 110 -10.53 -8.94 -11.85
N ASN A 111 -10.04 -8.95 -13.09
CA ASN A 111 -8.64 -9.29 -13.37
C ASN A 111 -7.66 -8.28 -12.75
N ALA A 112 -7.95 -6.98 -12.85
CA ALA A 112 -7.12 -5.95 -12.24
C ALA A 112 -7.08 -6.09 -10.72
N ILE A 113 -8.23 -6.29 -10.08
CA ILE A 113 -8.32 -6.54 -8.63
C ILE A 113 -7.57 -7.82 -8.27
N LEU A 114 -7.78 -8.93 -8.99
CA LEU A 114 -7.10 -10.20 -8.73
C LEU A 114 -5.57 -10.07 -8.81
N ALA A 115 -5.06 -9.30 -9.78
CA ALA A 115 -3.64 -9.04 -9.90
C ALA A 115 -3.12 -8.24 -8.69
N ASP A 116 -3.89 -7.27 -8.21
CA ASP A 116 -3.55 -6.46 -7.04
C ASP A 116 -3.51 -7.31 -5.76
N GLU A 117 -4.55 -8.10 -5.49
CA GLU A 117 -4.59 -8.92 -4.28
C GLU A 117 -3.49 -9.99 -4.25
N LYS A 118 -3.10 -10.52 -5.42
CA LYS A 118 -1.92 -11.42 -5.50
C LYS A 118 -0.64 -10.71 -5.09
N ARG A 119 -0.46 -9.44 -5.47
CA ARG A 119 0.69 -8.63 -5.05
C ARG A 119 0.62 -8.34 -3.55
N HIS A 120 -0.52 -7.90 -3.04
CA HIS A 120 -0.73 -7.66 -1.61
C HIS A 120 -0.45 -8.90 -0.77
N HIS A 121 -0.98 -10.05 -1.19
CA HIS A 121 -0.77 -11.33 -0.51
C HIS A 121 0.72 -11.72 -0.44
N GLN A 122 1.46 -11.50 -1.53
CA GLN A 122 2.91 -11.76 -1.56
C GLN A 122 3.67 -10.78 -0.66
N LEU A 123 3.36 -9.48 -0.73
CA LEU A 123 3.98 -8.46 0.12
C LEU A 123 3.76 -8.76 1.61
N LEU A 124 2.54 -9.15 2.01
CA LEU A 124 2.23 -9.49 3.40
C LEU A 124 3.03 -10.71 3.90
N LYS A 125 3.31 -11.69 3.04
CA LYS A 125 4.17 -12.84 3.40
C LYS A 125 5.61 -12.40 3.68
N GLU A 126 6.13 -11.46 2.91
CA GLU A 126 7.47 -10.93 3.10
C GLU A 126 7.55 -10.07 4.38
N VAL A 127 6.52 -9.26 4.64
CA VAL A 127 6.39 -8.53 5.91
C VAL A 127 6.37 -9.50 7.09
N LEU A 128 5.62 -10.61 6.99
CA LEU A 128 5.57 -11.63 8.03
C LEU A 128 6.95 -12.27 8.27
N GLU A 129 7.68 -12.57 7.20
CA GLU A 129 9.02 -13.16 7.28
C GLU A 129 9.99 -12.26 8.06
N ILE A 130 9.97 -10.96 7.80
CA ILE A 130 10.79 -9.98 8.52
C ILE A 130 10.36 -9.87 9.99
N ILE A 131 9.05 -9.80 10.26
CA ILE A 131 8.52 -9.78 11.64
C ILE A 131 8.90 -11.05 12.42
N VAL A 132 9.06 -12.20 11.76
CA VAL A 132 9.47 -13.45 12.44
C VAL A 132 10.97 -13.46 12.77
N ARG A 133 11.79 -12.73 12.01
CA ARG A 133 13.26 -12.67 12.15
C ARG A 133 13.75 -11.61 13.16
N VAL A 134 12.91 -11.19 14.10
CA VAL A 134 13.10 -10.04 15.04
C VAL A 134 14.53 -9.86 15.56
N GLU A 135 15.20 -10.94 15.96
CA GLU A 135 16.56 -10.89 16.51
C GLU A 135 17.64 -10.45 15.51
N THR A 136 17.30 -10.36 14.22
CA THR A 136 18.21 -10.08 13.09
C THR A 136 17.71 -8.99 12.14
N ILE A 137 16.65 -8.24 12.49
CA ILE A 137 16.11 -7.19 11.61
C ILE A 137 17.11 -6.03 11.50
N THR A 138 17.41 -5.64 10.27
CA THR A 138 18.25 -4.50 9.92
C THR A 138 17.43 -3.33 9.38
N GLU A 139 18.01 -2.13 9.32
CA GLU A 139 17.39 -0.99 8.63
C GLU A 139 17.16 -1.27 7.14
N GLU A 140 18.02 -2.07 6.51
CA GLU A 140 17.91 -2.47 5.11
C GLU A 140 16.66 -3.33 4.86
N ASP A 141 16.32 -4.24 5.78
CA ASP A 141 15.08 -5.03 5.70
C ASP A 141 13.82 -4.14 5.68
N TRP A 142 13.84 -3.02 6.41
CA TRP A 142 12.72 -2.06 6.39
C TRP A 142 12.65 -1.26 5.09
N TRP A 143 13.79 -0.89 4.51
CA TRP A 143 13.85 -0.26 3.20
C TRP A 143 13.33 -1.18 2.11
N ASP A 144 13.65 -2.47 2.16
CA ASP A 144 13.17 -3.47 1.20
C ASP A 144 11.64 -3.59 1.21
N ILE A 145 11.00 -3.62 2.38
CA ILE A 145 9.54 -3.62 2.48
C ILE A 145 8.95 -2.35 1.89
N LEU A 146 9.46 -1.18 2.29
CA LEU A 146 8.95 0.10 1.82
C LEU A 146 9.06 0.20 0.30
N TRP A 147 10.19 -0.24 -0.27
CA TRP A 147 10.44 -0.19 -1.70
C TRP A 147 9.55 -1.14 -2.50
N LYS A 148 9.29 -2.35 -2.00
CA LYS A 148 8.41 -3.32 -2.67
C LYS A 148 6.94 -2.90 -2.70
N ASN A 149 6.53 -2.00 -1.82
CA ASN A 149 5.21 -1.38 -1.83
C ASN A 149 5.14 -0.13 -2.74
N VAL A 150 6.27 0.35 -3.29
CA VAL A 150 6.27 1.46 -4.25
C VAL A 150 5.68 0.92 -5.55
N PRO A 151 4.55 1.47 -6.03
CA PRO A 151 3.96 0.97 -7.25
C PRO A 151 4.86 1.37 -8.43
N PHE A 152 5.48 0.38 -9.09
CA PHE A 152 6.02 0.56 -10.43
C PHE A 152 4.89 1.02 -11.37
N HIS A 153 4.76 2.33 -11.59
CA HIS A 153 4.03 2.87 -12.72
C HIS A 153 4.97 2.82 -13.92
N GLY A 154 5.07 1.64 -14.53
CA GLY A 154 6.06 1.33 -15.54
C GLY A 154 5.58 0.33 -16.59
N ALA A 155 4.45 0.64 -17.23
CA ALA A 155 4.24 0.27 -18.62
C ALA A 155 3.71 1.50 -19.38
N LEU A 156 4.58 2.50 -19.52
CA LEU A 156 4.62 3.26 -20.76
C LEU A 156 5.04 2.27 -21.85
N GLY A 157 4.02 1.73 -22.53
CA GLY A 157 4.13 0.90 -23.71
C GLY A 157 3.08 1.38 -24.71
N GLY A 158 3.34 2.56 -25.28
CA GLY A 158 2.63 3.19 -26.38
C GLY A 158 3.60 4.11 -27.09
#